data_AF-A0A6B1E8K4-F1
#
_entry.id   AF-A0A6B1E8K4-F1
#
_cell.length_a   1.000
_cell.length_b   1.000
_cell.length_c   1.000
_cell.angle_alpha   90.00
_cell.angle_beta   90.00
_cell.angle_gamma   90.00
#
_symmetry.space_group_name_H-M   'P 1'
#
loop_
_entity.id
_entity.type
_entity.pdbx_description
1 polymer ?
#
loop_
_entity_poly.entity_id
_entity_poly.type
_entity_poly.pdbx_seq_one_letter_code
_entity_poly.pdbx_strand_id
1 'polypeptide(L)'
;MAATQSELTAELRSADIAVDKRDAALHLLARTQRRALVDECLRALSSPPVLARLDESHRPTLRRKCLAYFDEPRRDKAGLLREALTRLLVHIAHPADGDIYQLGVATYHLQPVTDVAQNLRAVALAGLAPLSPPLALLYAARFLGEEHTSVFNCEPAMTALDVLVAADQYLPIYQFLLRSGEAMARTGRGELVGKALESLGADFPTPLYAQLLAQYRGIDQATASMGIINCVIDGRQAALYEPLEGLILQTRHVDLRRYGLVMMAAARDADLSKRLLRMARVARRDDVPLFIEALEICQRPERDELLDALRRRL
;
A
#
# COMPACT_ATOMS: atom_id res chain seq x y z
N MET A 1 3.61 -16.71 45.81
CA MET A 1 2.98 -15.37 45.81
C MET A 1 2.97 -14.87 44.37
N ALA A 2 1.87 -14.32 43.87
CA ALA A 2 1.84 -13.79 42.50
C ALA A 2 2.60 -12.45 42.44
N ALA A 3 3.52 -12.29 41.49
CA ALA A 3 4.32 -11.07 41.32
C ALA A 3 3.42 -9.82 41.19
N THR A 4 3.83 -8.66 41.68
CA THR A 4 3.06 -7.41 41.52
C THR A 4 3.18 -6.85 40.10
N GLN A 5 2.26 -5.98 39.65
CA GLN A 5 2.40 -5.31 38.34
C GLN A 5 3.68 -4.46 38.25
N SER A 6 4.14 -3.93 39.39
CA SER A 6 5.39 -3.17 39.47
C SER A 6 6.62 -4.05 39.23
N GLU A 7 6.65 -5.23 39.85
CA GLU A 7 7.71 -6.23 39.62
C GLU A 7 7.77 -6.65 38.16
N LEU A 8 6.62 -6.98 37.55
CA LEU A 8 6.57 -7.38 36.14
C LEU A 8 6.97 -6.26 35.17
N THR A 9 6.69 -5.01 35.53
CA THR A 9 7.13 -3.86 34.74
C THR A 9 8.65 -3.67 34.85
N ALA A 10 9.22 -3.85 36.04
CA ALA A 10 10.66 -3.81 36.23
C ALA A 10 11.35 -4.94 35.45
N GLU A 11 10.82 -6.15 35.52
CA GLU A 11 11.29 -7.33 34.80
C GLU A 11 11.32 -7.10 33.28
N LEU A 12 10.22 -6.60 32.71
CA LEU A 12 10.14 -6.26 31.28
C LEU A 12 11.21 -5.23 30.86
N ARG A 13 11.51 -4.26 31.73
CA ARG A 13 12.48 -3.19 31.45
C ARG A 13 13.92 -3.65 31.62
N SER A 14 14.19 -4.60 32.49
CA SER A 14 15.53 -5.19 32.70
C SER A 14 15.84 -6.35 31.76
N ALA A 15 14.86 -6.85 31.00
CA ALA A 15 15.06 -7.97 30.09
C ALA A 15 15.82 -7.55 28.82
N ASP A 16 17.07 -7.98 28.71
CA ASP A 16 17.94 -7.75 27.55
C ASP A 16 17.80 -8.84 26.48
N ILE A 17 17.39 -10.04 26.89
CA ILE A 17 17.22 -11.20 26.00
C ILE A 17 15.78 -11.22 25.46
N ALA A 18 15.63 -11.47 24.16
CA ALA A 18 14.33 -11.42 23.48
C ALA A 18 13.29 -12.39 24.07
N VAL A 19 13.72 -13.57 24.53
CA VAL A 19 12.86 -14.59 25.16
C VAL A 19 12.34 -14.09 26.51
N ASP A 20 13.22 -13.60 27.38
CA ASP A 20 12.82 -13.06 28.68
C ASP A 20 11.90 -11.85 28.52
N LYS A 21 12.20 -10.99 27.54
CA LYS A 21 11.39 -9.81 27.22
C LYS A 21 9.99 -10.20 26.71
N ARG A 22 9.90 -11.23 25.87
CA ARG A 22 8.63 -11.82 25.42
C ARG A 22 7.81 -12.30 26.61
N ASP A 23 8.42 -13.09 27.49
CA ASP A 23 7.75 -13.76 28.60
C ASP A 23 7.27 -12.74 29.64
N ALA A 24 8.13 -11.78 30.00
CA ALA A 24 7.77 -10.67 30.87
C ALA A 24 6.64 -9.81 30.29
N ALA A 25 6.70 -9.50 28.98
CA ALA A 25 5.66 -8.74 28.31
C ALA A 25 4.32 -9.48 28.30
N LEU A 26 4.30 -10.77 28.00
CA LEU A 26 3.07 -11.58 28.00
C LEU A 26 2.49 -11.74 29.41
N HIS A 27 3.34 -11.94 30.41
CA HIS A 27 2.91 -12.07 31.80
C HIS A 27 2.31 -10.75 32.32
N LEU A 28 2.94 -9.61 32.04
CA LEU A 28 2.40 -8.28 32.36
C LEU A 28 1.11 -8.01 31.59
N LEU A 29 1.09 -8.30 30.28
CA LEU A 29 -0.06 -8.12 29.41
C LEU A 29 -1.27 -8.89 29.96
N ALA A 30 -1.11 -10.16 30.32
CA ALA A 30 -2.19 -10.99 30.85
C ALA A 30 -2.91 -10.35 32.06
N ARG A 31 -2.18 -9.59 32.89
CA ARG A 31 -2.65 -9.11 34.20
C ARG A 31 -2.98 -7.62 34.24
N THR A 32 -2.51 -6.84 33.28
CA THR A 32 -2.75 -5.40 33.24
C THR A 32 -3.99 -5.03 32.44
N GLN A 33 -4.70 -4.02 32.94
CA GLN A 33 -5.80 -3.34 32.26
C GLN A 33 -5.47 -1.86 32.01
N ARG A 34 -4.30 -1.41 32.48
CA ARG A 34 -3.83 -0.02 32.39
C ARG A 34 -3.25 0.21 31.00
N ARG A 35 -3.84 1.17 30.26
CA ARG A 35 -3.48 1.48 28.87
C ARG A 35 -1.97 1.61 28.65
N ALA A 36 -1.29 2.42 29.45
CA ALA A 36 0.15 2.67 29.32
C ALA A 36 1.00 1.38 29.41
N LEU A 37 0.63 0.45 30.31
CA LEU A 37 1.34 -0.83 30.45
C LEU A 37 1.03 -1.79 29.30
N VAL A 38 -0.21 -1.76 28.78
CA VAL A 38 -0.57 -2.53 27.58
C VAL A 38 0.23 -2.03 26.38
N ASP A 39 0.31 -0.72 26.14
CA ASP A 39 1.10 -0.14 25.05
C ASP A 39 2.60 -0.47 25.21
N GLU A 40 3.12 -0.50 26.43
CA GLU A 40 4.50 -0.93 26.72
C GLU A 40 4.73 -2.40 26.36
N CYS A 41 3.81 -3.30 26.76
CA CYS A 41 3.87 -4.71 26.39
C CYS A 41 3.81 -4.91 24.87
N LEU A 42 2.86 -4.24 24.19
CA LEU A 42 2.68 -4.39 22.75
C LEU A 42 3.88 -3.87 21.95
N ARG A 43 4.50 -2.77 22.38
CA ARG A 43 5.75 -2.28 21.79
C ARG A 43 6.89 -3.29 21.95
N ALA A 44 7.02 -3.90 23.13
CA ALA A 44 8.02 -4.94 23.35
C ALA A 44 7.78 -6.17 22.45
N LEU A 45 6.53 -6.67 22.42
CA LEU A 45 6.13 -7.84 21.63
C LEU A 45 6.23 -7.62 20.12
N SER A 46 6.03 -6.39 19.65
CA SER A 46 6.12 -6.05 18.22
C SER A 46 7.56 -5.77 17.75
N SER A 47 8.54 -5.74 18.66
CA SER A 47 9.93 -5.53 18.27
C SER A 47 10.43 -6.76 17.49
N PRO A 48 11.18 -6.59 16.37
CA PRO A 48 11.59 -7.71 15.51
C PRO A 48 12.21 -8.92 16.24
N PRO A 49 13.16 -8.75 17.20
CA PRO A 49 13.76 -9.90 17.87
C PRO A 49 12.80 -10.65 18.79
N VAL A 50 11.79 -9.97 19.35
CA VAL A 50 10.77 -10.57 20.24
C VAL A 50 9.64 -11.19 19.42
N LEU A 51 9.20 -10.49 18.36
CA LEU A 51 8.16 -10.94 17.46
C LEU A 51 8.51 -12.31 16.84
N ALA A 52 9.75 -12.48 16.37
CA ALA A 52 10.26 -13.73 15.83
C ALA A 52 10.30 -14.91 16.83
N ARG A 53 10.03 -14.66 18.12
CA ARG A 53 9.95 -15.66 19.18
C ARG A 53 8.51 -15.95 19.62
N LEU A 54 7.52 -15.30 19.01
CA LEU A 54 6.13 -15.65 19.20
C LEU A 54 5.78 -16.89 18.39
N ASP A 55 4.99 -17.75 19.00
CA ASP A 55 4.51 -19.01 18.46
C ASP A 55 3.12 -19.31 19.03
N GLU A 56 2.55 -20.45 18.65
CA GLU A 56 1.21 -20.89 19.06
C GLU A 56 1.02 -20.95 20.58
N SER A 57 2.06 -21.24 21.37
CA SER A 57 1.96 -21.34 22.83
C SER A 57 1.61 -20.01 23.50
N HIS A 58 1.93 -18.89 22.85
CA HIS A 58 1.67 -17.53 23.33
C HIS A 58 0.28 -17.01 22.94
N ARG A 59 -0.33 -17.64 21.94
CA ARG A 59 -1.63 -17.27 21.37
C ARG A 59 -2.75 -17.12 22.41
N PRO A 60 -2.94 -18.02 23.41
CA PRO A 60 -4.10 -17.91 24.31
C PRO A 60 -4.15 -16.59 25.08
N THR A 61 -3.00 -16.05 25.48
CA THR A 61 -2.91 -14.75 26.18
C THR A 61 -3.27 -13.60 25.25
N LEU A 62 -2.71 -13.59 24.03
CA LEU A 62 -2.97 -12.56 23.02
C LEU A 62 -4.43 -12.56 22.58
N ARG A 63 -4.97 -13.74 22.28
CA ARG A 63 -6.37 -13.94 21.87
C ARG A 63 -7.33 -13.43 22.95
N ARG A 64 -7.12 -13.85 24.21
CA ARG A 64 -7.97 -13.43 25.33
C ARG A 64 -7.94 -11.91 25.50
N LYS A 65 -6.75 -11.29 25.41
CA LYS A 65 -6.63 -9.84 25.52
C LYS A 65 -7.30 -9.13 24.34
N CYS A 66 -7.15 -9.66 23.13
CA CYS A 66 -7.75 -9.13 21.91
C CYS A 66 -9.28 -9.11 22.00
N LEU A 67 -9.90 -10.26 22.33
CA LEU A 67 -11.35 -10.38 22.48
C LEU A 67 -11.89 -9.43 23.55
N ALA A 68 -11.21 -9.29 24.70
CA ALA A 68 -11.64 -8.34 25.72
C ALA A 68 -11.73 -6.88 25.22
N TYR A 69 -10.89 -6.47 24.26
CA TYR A 69 -10.98 -5.15 23.64
C TYR A 69 -12.04 -5.05 22.53
N PHE A 70 -12.39 -6.16 21.89
CA PHE A 70 -13.54 -6.23 21.00
C PHE A 70 -14.86 -6.17 21.78
N ASP A 71 -14.93 -6.81 22.95
CA ASP A 71 -16.10 -6.80 23.83
C ASP A 71 -16.32 -5.43 24.51
N GLU A 72 -15.25 -4.68 24.76
CA GLU A 72 -15.30 -3.35 25.37
C GLU A 72 -14.67 -2.23 24.49
N PRO A 73 -15.24 -1.90 23.32
CA PRO A 73 -14.63 -0.96 22.36
C PRO A 73 -14.35 0.43 22.93
N ARG A 74 -15.10 0.86 23.96
CA ARG A 74 -14.91 2.15 24.63
C ARG A 74 -13.53 2.32 25.27
N ARG A 75 -12.83 1.22 25.57
CA ARG A 75 -11.49 1.21 26.15
C ARG A 75 -10.38 1.32 25.09
N ASP A 76 -10.75 1.18 23.82
CA ASP A 76 -9.87 1.31 22.67
C ASP A 76 -10.61 2.02 21.53
N LYS A 77 -11.08 3.24 21.79
CA LYS A 77 -11.89 4.01 20.83
C LYS A 77 -11.21 4.20 19.49
N ALA A 78 -9.87 4.25 19.44
CA ALA A 78 -9.13 4.39 18.19
C ALA A 78 -8.80 3.05 17.52
N GLY A 79 -9.17 1.91 18.11
CA GLY A 79 -8.89 0.59 17.55
C GLY A 79 -7.42 0.17 17.59
N LEU A 80 -6.53 0.99 18.17
CA LEU A 80 -5.08 0.78 18.13
C LEU A 80 -4.64 -0.47 18.89
N LEU A 81 -5.29 -0.81 20.01
CA LEU A 81 -4.96 -2.05 20.75
C LEU A 81 -5.50 -3.27 20.02
N ARG A 82 -6.73 -3.18 19.51
CA ARG A 82 -7.31 -4.24 18.69
C ARG A 82 -6.44 -4.50 17.47
N GLU A 83 -5.99 -3.46 16.78
CA GLU A 83 -5.07 -3.56 15.64
C GLU A 83 -3.77 -4.27 16.05
N ALA A 84 -3.08 -3.76 17.07
CA ALA A 84 -1.79 -4.31 17.49
C ALA A 84 -1.89 -5.76 17.97
N LEU A 85 -2.91 -6.11 18.76
CA LEU A 85 -3.14 -7.48 19.20
C LEU A 85 -3.51 -8.41 18.03
N THR A 86 -4.35 -7.92 17.10
CA THR A 86 -4.71 -8.69 15.89
C THR A 86 -3.47 -8.92 15.04
N ARG A 87 -2.57 -7.94 14.91
CA ARG A 87 -1.31 -8.07 14.15
C ARG A 87 -0.40 -9.14 14.72
N LEU A 88 -0.28 -9.22 16.06
CA LEU A 88 0.46 -10.29 16.72
C LEU A 88 -0.18 -11.68 16.47
N LEU A 89 -1.51 -11.76 16.45
CA LEU A 89 -2.21 -13.00 16.10
C LEU A 89 -2.04 -13.38 14.62
N VAL A 90 -2.06 -12.40 13.71
CA VAL A 90 -1.76 -12.62 12.28
C VAL A 90 -0.34 -13.14 12.09
N HIS A 91 0.63 -12.66 12.88
CA HIS A 91 1.99 -13.19 12.85
C HIS A 91 2.06 -14.67 13.27
N ILE A 92 1.29 -15.07 14.28
CA ILE A 92 1.18 -16.48 14.70
C ILE A 92 0.39 -17.32 13.66
N ALA A 93 -0.54 -16.70 12.93
CA ALA A 93 -1.31 -17.29 11.83
C ALA A 93 -2.09 -18.57 12.18
N HIS A 94 -2.65 -18.64 13.40
CA HIS A 94 -3.37 -19.84 13.83
C HIS A 94 -4.81 -19.90 13.27
N PRO A 95 -5.28 -21.03 12.69
CA PRO A 95 -6.59 -21.12 12.03
C PRO A 95 -7.81 -20.79 12.89
N ALA A 96 -7.75 -21.06 14.20
CA ALA A 96 -8.84 -20.76 15.13
C ALA A 96 -9.00 -19.26 15.48
N ASP A 97 -8.23 -18.35 14.87
CA ASP A 97 -8.39 -16.89 15.02
C ASP A 97 -9.29 -16.22 13.97
N GLY A 98 -9.91 -17.01 13.07
CA GLY A 98 -10.79 -16.49 12.03
C GLY A 98 -12.00 -15.69 12.53
N ASP A 99 -12.48 -15.94 13.74
CA ASP A 99 -13.54 -15.14 14.38
C ASP A 99 -13.08 -13.72 14.72
N ILE A 100 -11.85 -13.56 15.23
CA ILE A 100 -11.25 -12.24 15.51
C ILE A 100 -11.04 -11.46 14.21
N TYR A 101 -10.58 -12.13 13.15
CA TYR A 101 -10.38 -11.48 11.86
C TYR A 101 -11.71 -11.02 11.26
N GLN A 102 -12.78 -11.82 11.38
CA GLN A 102 -14.12 -11.41 10.98
C GLN A 102 -14.64 -10.21 11.78
N LEU A 103 -14.43 -10.19 13.10
CA LEU A 103 -14.75 -9.01 13.93
C LEU A 103 -13.96 -7.78 13.48
N GLY A 104 -12.66 -7.95 13.19
CA GLY A 104 -11.79 -6.89 12.74
C GLY A 104 -12.25 -6.25 11.42
N VAL A 105 -12.51 -7.04 10.37
CA VAL A 105 -12.97 -6.52 9.07
C VAL A 105 -14.38 -5.89 9.14
N ALA A 106 -15.19 -6.27 10.13
CA ALA A 106 -16.50 -5.67 10.36
C ALA A 106 -16.45 -4.38 11.20
N THR A 107 -15.29 -4.01 11.77
CA THR A 107 -15.20 -2.91 12.72
C THR A 107 -15.02 -1.55 12.03
N TYR A 108 -16.02 -0.69 12.16
CA TYR A 108 -15.92 0.73 11.85
C TYR A 108 -15.99 1.55 13.14
N HIS A 109 -15.15 2.56 13.27
CA HIS A 109 -15.20 3.49 14.40
C HIS A 109 -15.07 4.91 13.90
N LEU A 110 -16.20 5.59 13.71
CA LEU A 110 -16.24 6.96 13.23
C LEU A 110 -15.96 7.95 14.37
N GLN A 111 -15.00 8.85 14.16
CA GLN A 111 -14.74 10.00 15.03
C GLN A 111 -14.70 11.28 14.19
N PRO A 112 -15.44 12.30 14.62
CA PRO A 112 -16.83 12.58 14.19
C PRO A 112 -17.17 12.34 12.71
N VAL A 113 -16.21 12.36 11.78
CA VAL A 113 -16.45 12.12 10.34
C VAL A 113 -15.45 11.18 9.69
N THR A 114 -14.33 10.88 10.35
CA THR A 114 -13.30 9.96 9.85
C THR A 114 -13.38 8.65 10.59
N ASP A 115 -13.37 7.54 9.87
CA ASP A 115 -13.07 6.25 10.49
C ASP A 115 -11.63 6.27 11.03
N VAL A 116 -11.39 5.56 12.13
CA VAL A 116 -10.05 5.37 12.71
C VAL A 116 -9.69 3.89 12.84
N ALA A 117 -10.57 2.97 12.41
CA ALA A 117 -10.37 1.54 12.46
C ALA A 117 -9.83 0.95 11.14
N GLN A 118 -9.39 1.76 10.19
CA GLN A 118 -8.93 1.29 8.87
C GLN A 118 -7.80 0.27 8.96
N ASN A 119 -6.80 0.54 9.80
CA ASN A 119 -5.65 -0.36 9.95
C ASN A 119 -6.05 -1.67 10.64
N LEU A 120 -7.03 -1.64 11.55
CA LEU A 120 -7.60 -2.86 12.12
C LEU A 120 -8.25 -3.71 11.02
N ARG A 121 -9.05 -3.08 10.15
CA ARG A 121 -9.69 -3.76 9.01
C ARG A 121 -8.66 -4.32 8.03
N ALA A 122 -7.59 -3.57 7.76
CA ALA A 122 -6.47 -4.03 6.93
C ALA A 122 -5.79 -5.28 7.50
N VAL A 123 -5.33 -5.21 8.76
CA VAL A 123 -4.67 -6.34 9.44
C VAL A 123 -5.59 -7.55 9.53
N ALA A 124 -6.86 -7.33 9.86
CA ALA A 124 -7.84 -8.40 9.95
C ALA A 124 -8.11 -9.05 8.58
N LEU A 125 -8.13 -8.27 7.49
CA LEU A 125 -8.25 -8.81 6.14
C LEU A 125 -7.04 -9.68 5.78
N ALA A 126 -5.83 -9.21 6.07
CA ALA A 126 -4.61 -9.98 5.85
C ALA A 126 -4.60 -11.30 6.63
N GLY A 127 -5.11 -11.31 7.86
CA GLY A 127 -5.30 -12.53 8.65
C GLY A 127 -6.39 -13.45 8.10
N LEU A 128 -7.47 -12.89 7.56
CA LEU A 128 -8.59 -13.66 7.01
C LEU A 128 -8.25 -14.32 5.67
N ALA A 129 -7.43 -13.68 4.84
CA ALA A 129 -7.05 -14.14 3.51
C ALA A 129 -6.57 -15.61 3.45
N PRO A 130 -5.61 -16.06 4.28
CA PRO A 130 -5.18 -17.46 4.28
C PRO A 130 -6.21 -18.42 4.90
N LEU A 131 -7.12 -17.95 5.76
CA LEU A 131 -8.05 -18.82 6.51
C LEU A 131 -9.39 -19.03 5.80
N SER A 132 -9.88 -18.01 5.12
CA SER A 132 -11.14 -18.05 4.36
C SER A 132 -11.00 -17.19 3.09
N PRO A 133 -10.30 -17.69 2.06
CA PRO A 133 -10.07 -16.93 0.83
C PRO A 133 -11.34 -16.38 0.19
N PRO A 134 -12.45 -17.15 0.04
CA PRO A 134 -13.66 -16.61 -0.56
C PRO A 134 -14.24 -15.41 0.20
N LEU A 135 -14.25 -15.46 1.53
CA LEU A 135 -14.76 -14.37 2.35
C LEU A 135 -13.81 -13.16 2.32
N ALA A 136 -12.50 -13.39 2.34
CA ALA A 136 -11.51 -12.32 2.21
C ALA A 136 -11.63 -11.59 0.87
N LEU A 137 -11.87 -12.30 -0.23
CA LEU A 137 -12.09 -11.67 -1.55
C LEU A 137 -13.34 -10.80 -1.59
N LEU A 138 -14.43 -11.21 -0.93
CA LEU A 138 -15.63 -10.37 -0.80
C LEU A 138 -15.35 -9.08 -0.01
N TYR A 139 -14.60 -9.19 1.09
CA TYR A 139 -14.18 -8.00 1.85
C TYR A 139 -13.21 -7.12 1.07
N ALA A 140 -12.25 -7.70 0.37
CA ALA A 140 -11.27 -6.98 -0.42
C ALA A 140 -11.95 -6.19 -1.56
N ALA A 141 -12.85 -6.83 -2.31
CA ALA A 141 -13.64 -6.15 -3.34
C ALA A 141 -14.46 -4.99 -2.77
N ARG A 142 -15.04 -5.15 -1.57
CA ARG A 142 -15.78 -4.08 -0.88
C ARG A 142 -14.87 -2.93 -0.44
N PHE A 143 -13.74 -3.23 0.17
CA PHE A 143 -12.82 -2.22 0.73
C PHE A 143 -12.06 -1.43 -0.32
N LEU A 144 -11.79 -2.01 -1.50
CA LEU A 144 -10.98 -1.36 -2.53
C LEU A 144 -11.53 0.02 -2.95
N GLY A 145 -12.86 0.18 -2.97
CA GLY A 145 -13.53 1.40 -3.42
C GLY A 145 -14.34 2.14 -2.35
N GLU A 146 -14.17 1.84 -1.07
CA GLU A 146 -15.02 2.40 -0.01
C GLU A 146 -14.60 3.82 0.43
N GLU A 147 -15.53 4.59 1.00
CA GLU A 147 -15.27 5.95 1.46
C GLU A 147 -14.37 6.02 2.71
N HIS A 148 -14.39 4.97 3.52
CA HIS A 148 -13.67 4.89 4.80
C HIS A 148 -12.20 4.50 4.65
N THR A 149 -11.63 4.60 3.45
CA THR A 149 -10.20 4.45 3.21
C THR A 149 -9.43 5.68 3.71
N SER A 150 -8.37 5.45 4.49
CA SER A 150 -7.45 6.47 4.99
C SER A 150 -6.80 7.23 3.84
N VAL A 151 -6.73 8.56 3.97
CA VAL A 151 -6.03 9.42 2.99
C VAL A 151 -4.52 9.40 3.17
N PHE A 152 -4.00 8.90 4.30
CA PHE A 152 -2.58 8.94 4.64
C PHE A 152 -1.81 7.70 4.18
N ASN A 153 -2.43 6.53 4.27
CA ASN A 153 -1.79 5.24 3.96
C ASN A 153 -2.68 4.34 3.08
N CYS A 154 -3.81 4.86 2.60
CA CYS A 154 -4.75 4.12 1.75
C CYS A 154 -5.33 2.83 2.35
N GLU A 155 -5.23 2.61 3.67
CA GLU A 155 -5.85 1.44 4.29
C GLU A 155 -7.35 1.63 4.52
N PRO A 156 -8.17 0.57 4.46
CA PRO A 156 -7.80 -0.83 4.20
C PRO A 156 -7.72 -1.19 2.70
N ALA A 157 -7.95 -0.23 1.81
CA ALA A 157 -8.03 -0.48 0.37
C ALA A 157 -6.69 -0.95 -0.23
N MET A 158 -5.55 -0.50 0.32
CA MET A 158 -4.23 -0.95 -0.09
C MET A 158 -4.04 -2.44 0.20
N THR A 159 -4.32 -2.89 1.43
CA THR A 159 -4.30 -4.32 1.75
C THR A 159 -5.32 -5.10 0.93
N ALA A 160 -6.50 -4.53 0.66
CA ALA A 160 -7.51 -5.16 -0.18
C ALA A 160 -7.04 -5.36 -1.62
N LEU A 161 -6.35 -4.36 -2.20
CA LEU A 161 -5.72 -4.48 -3.50
C LEU A 161 -4.70 -5.62 -3.50
N ASP A 162 -3.82 -5.68 -2.50
CA ASP A 162 -2.81 -6.73 -2.38
C ASP A 162 -3.43 -8.13 -2.28
N VAL A 163 -4.53 -8.30 -1.54
CA VAL A 163 -5.28 -9.56 -1.46
C VAL A 163 -5.89 -9.96 -2.81
N LEU A 164 -6.45 -9.00 -3.55
CA LEU A 164 -7.03 -9.26 -4.87
C LEU A 164 -5.95 -9.64 -5.89
N VAL A 165 -4.82 -8.94 -5.88
CA VAL A 165 -3.68 -9.21 -6.76
C VAL A 165 -3.08 -10.59 -6.47
N ALA A 166 -2.87 -10.93 -5.20
CA ALA A 166 -2.33 -12.22 -4.80
C ALA A 166 -3.23 -13.41 -5.19
N ALA A 167 -4.51 -13.15 -5.49
CA ALA A 167 -5.49 -14.15 -5.92
C ALA A 167 -5.86 -14.02 -7.41
N ASP A 168 -5.10 -13.25 -8.19
CA ASP A 168 -5.31 -12.97 -9.62
C ASP A 168 -6.73 -12.46 -9.94
N GLN A 169 -7.34 -11.70 -9.00
CA GLN A 169 -8.69 -11.14 -9.13
C GLN A 169 -8.65 -9.73 -9.73
N TYR A 170 -8.47 -9.63 -11.04
CA TYR A 170 -8.37 -8.34 -11.74
C TYR A 170 -9.72 -7.66 -11.99
N LEU A 171 -10.83 -8.41 -12.06
CA LEU A 171 -12.15 -7.85 -12.35
C LEU A 171 -12.61 -6.83 -11.28
N PRO A 172 -12.49 -7.10 -9.96
CA PRO A 172 -12.77 -6.09 -8.94
C PRO A 172 -11.86 -4.86 -9.02
N ILE A 173 -10.59 -5.04 -9.39
CA ILE A 173 -9.62 -3.94 -9.55
C ILE A 173 -10.03 -3.04 -10.72
N TYR A 174 -10.36 -3.64 -11.87
CA TYR A 174 -10.86 -2.93 -13.04
C TYR A 174 -12.15 -2.17 -12.74
N GLN A 175 -13.11 -2.82 -12.08
CA GLN A 175 -14.37 -2.20 -11.68
C GLN A 175 -14.15 -1.02 -10.72
N PHE A 176 -13.22 -1.15 -9.77
CA PHE A 176 -12.83 -0.06 -8.88
C PHE A 176 -12.32 1.15 -9.66
N LEU A 177 -11.40 0.93 -10.60
CA LEU A 177 -10.81 2.00 -11.42
C LEU A 177 -11.88 2.72 -12.25
N LEU A 178 -12.83 1.98 -12.82
CA LEU A 178 -13.95 2.57 -13.57
C LEU A 178 -14.92 3.40 -12.71
N ARG A 179 -15.18 3.00 -11.46
CA ARG A 179 -16.29 3.54 -10.66
C ARG A 179 -15.86 4.53 -9.58
N SER A 180 -14.81 4.22 -8.84
CA SER A 180 -14.41 4.96 -7.63
C SER A 180 -13.01 5.54 -7.73
N GLY A 181 -12.15 4.98 -8.59
CA GLY A 181 -10.74 5.35 -8.64
C GLY A 181 -10.51 6.83 -9.00
N GLU A 182 -11.33 7.43 -9.85
CA GLU A 182 -11.25 8.87 -10.15
C GLU A 182 -11.50 9.75 -8.93
N ALA A 183 -12.58 9.47 -8.18
CA ALA A 183 -12.90 10.20 -6.97
C ALA A 183 -11.79 10.01 -5.91
N MET A 184 -11.29 8.78 -5.75
CA MET A 184 -10.20 8.48 -4.84
C MET A 184 -8.91 9.23 -5.19
N ALA A 185 -8.51 9.25 -6.45
CA ALA A 185 -7.32 9.99 -6.90
C ALA A 185 -7.43 11.50 -6.56
N ARG A 186 -8.60 12.11 -6.81
CA ARG A 186 -8.85 13.53 -6.51
C ARG A 186 -8.86 13.85 -5.02
N THR A 187 -9.23 12.88 -4.18
CA THR A 187 -9.29 13.03 -2.72
C THR A 187 -7.99 12.63 -1.99
N GLY A 188 -6.86 12.58 -2.71
CA GLY A 188 -5.54 12.34 -2.12
C GLY A 188 -5.13 10.87 -2.04
N ARG A 189 -5.91 9.94 -2.59
CA ARG A 189 -5.62 8.49 -2.60
C ARG A 189 -5.07 8.04 -3.95
N GLY A 190 -4.31 8.90 -4.62
CA GLY A 190 -3.77 8.61 -5.95
C GLY A 190 -2.73 7.47 -5.96
N GLU A 191 -2.06 7.20 -4.83
CA GLU A 191 -1.14 6.07 -4.70
C GLU A 191 -1.87 4.72 -4.84
N LEU A 192 -3.00 4.55 -4.15
CA LEU A 192 -3.86 3.37 -4.32
C LEU A 192 -4.28 3.17 -5.78
N VAL A 193 -4.69 4.26 -6.43
CA VAL A 193 -5.15 4.23 -7.82
C VAL A 193 -4.00 3.90 -8.77
N GLY A 194 -2.82 4.49 -8.55
CA GLY A 194 -1.62 4.20 -9.32
C GLY A 194 -1.23 2.73 -9.19
N LYS A 195 -1.14 2.22 -7.97
CA LYS A 195 -0.86 0.80 -7.73
C LYS A 195 -1.93 -0.11 -8.34
N ALA A 196 -3.21 0.27 -8.29
CA ALA A 196 -4.28 -0.50 -8.92
C ALA A 196 -4.16 -0.54 -10.45
N LEU A 197 -3.79 0.56 -11.10
CA LEU A 197 -3.51 0.63 -12.54
C LEU A 197 -2.30 -0.26 -12.91
N GLU A 198 -1.24 -0.18 -12.12
CA GLU A 198 -0.04 -1.01 -12.26
C GLU A 198 -0.36 -2.50 -12.10
N SER A 199 -1.22 -2.84 -11.13
CA SER A 199 -1.58 -4.21 -10.77
C SER A 199 -2.45 -4.94 -11.80
N LEU A 200 -3.04 -4.25 -12.77
CA LEU A 200 -3.73 -4.93 -13.88
C LEU A 200 -2.73 -5.75 -14.73
N GLY A 201 -1.47 -5.34 -14.76
CA GLY A 201 -0.40 -6.08 -15.42
C GLY A 201 -0.44 -6.06 -16.95
N ALA A 202 0.54 -6.72 -17.55
CA ALA A 202 0.75 -6.73 -19.01
C ALA A 202 -0.29 -7.57 -19.77
N ASP A 203 -0.86 -8.59 -19.12
CA ASP A 203 -1.81 -9.51 -19.75
C ASP A 203 -3.26 -8.95 -19.77
N PHE A 204 -3.49 -7.80 -19.13
CA PHE A 204 -4.81 -7.18 -19.15
C PHE A 204 -5.18 -6.71 -20.56
N PRO A 205 -6.44 -6.87 -21.01
CA PRO A 205 -6.83 -6.52 -22.37
C PRO A 205 -6.53 -5.06 -22.72
N THR A 206 -5.62 -4.86 -23.68
CA THR A 206 -5.15 -3.53 -24.11
C THR A 206 -6.27 -2.54 -24.42
N PRO A 207 -7.38 -2.91 -25.11
CA PRO A 207 -8.48 -1.97 -25.36
C PRO A 207 -9.14 -1.46 -24.08
N LEU A 208 -9.26 -2.30 -23.05
CA LEU A 208 -9.82 -1.93 -21.75
C LEU A 208 -8.85 -1.05 -20.97
N TYR A 209 -7.55 -1.33 -21.04
CA TYR A 209 -6.53 -0.49 -20.42
C TYR A 209 -6.44 0.89 -21.09
N ALA A 210 -6.53 0.95 -22.41
CA ALA A 210 -6.54 2.20 -23.17
C ALA A 210 -7.69 3.12 -22.74
N GLN A 211 -8.87 2.55 -22.43
CA GLN A 211 -10.00 3.30 -21.88
C GLN A 211 -9.68 3.91 -20.52
N LEU A 212 -9.05 3.15 -19.62
CA LEU A 212 -8.60 3.67 -18.32
C LEU A 212 -7.56 4.77 -18.50
N LEU A 213 -6.56 4.57 -19.35
CA LEU A 213 -5.54 5.57 -19.64
C LEU A 213 -6.17 6.89 -20.10
N ALA A 214 -7.12 6.83 -21.03
CA ALA A 214 -7.84 8.01 -21.51
C ALA A 214 -8.59 8.72 -20.37
N GLN A 215 -9.26 7.98 -19.49
CA GLN A 215 -9.95 8.54 -18.32
C GLN A 215 -8.95 9.23 -17.37
N TYR A 216 -7.89 8.55 -16.95
CA TYR A 216 -6.96 9.05 -15.95
C TYR A 216 -6.05 10.17 -16.46
N ARG A 217 -5.76 10.20 -17.77
CA ARG A 217 -5.11 11.34 -18.42
C ARG A 217 -5.93 12.63 -18.24
N GLY A 218 -7.25 12.56 -18.33
CA GLY A 218 -8.12 13.72 -18.13
C GLY A 218 -8.15 14.25 -16.69
N ILE A 219 -7.85 13.39 -15.71
CA ILE A 219 -7.78 13.77 -14.29
C ILE A 219 -6.46 14.50 -14.00
N ASP A 220 -5.38 14.14 -14.70
CA ASP A 220 -4.04 14.73 -14.56
C ASP A 220 -3.58 14.73 -13.09
N GLN A 221 -3.61 13.54 -12.47
CA GLN A 221 -3.14 13.32 -11.10
C GLN A 221 -1.82 12.52 -11.17
N ALA A 222 -0.77 13.07 -10.57
CA ALA A 222 0.59 12.56 -10.72
C ALA A 222 0.75 11.11 -10.27
N THR A 223 0.36 10.77 -9.03
CA THR A 223 0.62 9.45 -8.45
C THR A 223 -0.15 8.32 -9.13
N ALA A 224 -1.39 8.57 -9.57
CA ALA A 224 -2.18 7.63 -10.37
C ALA A 224 -1.54 7.41 -11.76
N SER A 225 -1.05 8.49 -12.37
CA SER A 225 -0.43 8.43 -13.69
C SER A 225 0.93 7.71 -13.69
N MET A 226 1.68 7.73 -12.57
CA MET A 226 2.90 6.93 -12.43
C MET A 226 2.61 5.44 -12.59
N GLY A 227 1.51 4.94 -12.03
CA GLY A 227 1.10 3.54 -12.22
C GLY A 227 0.81 3.17 -13.67
N ILE A 228 0.28 4.12 -14.45
CA ILE A 228 0.10 3.95 -15.91
C ILE A 228 1.46 3.84 -16.60
N ILE A 229 2.37 4.75 -16.27
CA ILE A 229 3.73 4.76 -16.85
C ILE A 229 4.41 3.41 -16.58
N ASN A 230 4.39 2.93 -15.33
CA ASN A 230 4.97 1.64 -14.94
C ASN A 230 4.35 0.48 -15.72
N CYS A 231 3.02 0.34 -15.69
CA CYS A 231 2.32 -0.74 -16.36
C CYS A 231 2.62 -0.83 -17.86
N VAL A 232 2.63 0.32 -18.54
CA VAL A 232 2.86 0.38 -19.99
C VAL A 232 4.32 0.09 -20.34
N ILE A 233 5.27 0.68 -19.60
CA ILE A 233 6.70 0.55 -19.87
C ILE A 233 7.22 -0.83 -19.46
N ASP A 234 6.94 -1.28 -18.24
CA ASP A 234 7.41 -2.57 -17.73
C ASP A 234 6.73 -3.73 -18.46
N GLY A 235 5.43 -3.58 -18.76
CA GLY A 235 4.67 -4.54 -19.57
C GLY A 235 4.99 -4.49 -21.07
N ARG A 236 5.84 -3.55 -21.51
CA ARG A 236 6.21 -3.34 -22.92
C ARG A 236 5.01 -3.27 -23.87
N GLN A 237 3.96 -2.58 -23.44
CA GLN A 237 2.69 -2.53 -24.16
C GLN A 237 2.76 -1.53 -25.32
N ALA A 238 3.39 -1.95 -26.42
CA ALA A 238 3.69 -1.08 -27.57
C ALA A 238 2.46 -0.35 -28.14
N ALA A 239 1.30 -0.99 -28.10
CA ALA A 239 0.03 -0.40 -28.53
C ALA A 239 -0.42 0.82 -27.67
N LEU A 240 0.13 0.97 -26.46
CA LEU A 240 -0.17 2.06 -25.55
C LEU A 240 0.92 3.15 -25.51
N TYR A 241 2.02 3.00 -26.23
CA TYR A 241 3.12 3.97 -26.21
C TYR A 241 2.70 5.35 -26.73
N GLU A 242 1.88 5.43 -27.78
CA GLU A 242 1.37 6.72 -28.25
C GLU A 242 0.44 7.42 -27.24
N PRO A 243 -0.56 6.74 -26.65
CA PRO A 243 -1.33 7.30 -25.54
C PRO A 243 -0.46 7.74 -24.35
N LEU A 244 0.57 6.96 -24.01
CA LEU A 244 1.53 7.25 -22.94
C LEU A 244 2.31 8.55 -23.19
N GLU A 245 2.83 8.75 -24.41
CA GLU A 245 3.49 10.01 -24.79
C GLU A 245 2.56 11.20 -24.59
N GLY A 246 1.30 11.05 -25.00
CA GLY A 246 0.28 12.07 -24.80
C GLY A 246 0.08 12.42 -23.33
N LEU A 247 0.08 11.43 -22.44
CA LEU A 247 0.01 11.62 -20.99
C LEU A 247 1.25 12.37 -20.46
N ILE A 248 2.46 11.96 -20.85
CA ILE A 248 3.73 12.56 -20.39
C ILE A 248 3.87 14.02 -20.86
N LEU A 249 3.50 14.32 -22.11
CA LEU A 249 3.67 15.66 -22.66
C LEU A 249 2.62 16.66 -22.19
N GLN A 250 1.39 16.19 -21.92
CA GLN A 250 0.27 17.07 -21.59
C GLN A 250 0.02 17.25 -20.10
N THR A 251 0.62 16.43 -19.24
CA THR A 251 0.49 16.62 -17.79
C THR A 251 0.97 18.01 -17.36
N ARG A 252 0.33 18.59 -16.34
CA ARG A 252 0.80 19.85 -15.72
C ARG A 252 1.90 19.61 -14.68
N HIS A 253 2.12 18.36 -14.27
CA HIS A 253 3.08 18.01 -13.22
C HIS A 253 4.47 17.80 -13.83
N VAL A 254 5.38 18.74 -13.57
CA VAL A 254 6.78 18.67 -14.06
C VAL A 254 7.46 17.39 -13.61
N ASP A 255 7.25 16.97 -12.36
CA ASP A 255 7.86 15.75 -11.81
C ASP A 255 7.33 14.48 -12.48
N LEU A 256 6.03 14.43 -12.83
CA LEU A 256 5.48 13.30 -13.58
C LEU A 256 6.07 13.24 -15.00
N ARG A 257 6.18 14.40 -15.65
CA ARG A 257 6.81 14.48 -16.98
C ARG A 257 8.26 14.00 -16.92
N ARG A 258 9.04 14.52 -15.97
CA ARG A 258 10.42 14.10 -15.71
C ARG A 258 10.51 12.59 -15.50
N TYR A 259 9.67 12.05 -14.61
CA TYR A 259 9.60 10.63 -14.31
C TYR A 259 9.32 9.79 -15.56
N GLY A 260 8.29 10.13 -16.34
CA GLY A 260 7.95 9.40 -17.55
C GLY A 260 9.07 9.39 -18.59
N LEU A 261 9.73 10.54 -18.82
CA LEU A 261 10.85 10.63 -19.76
C LEU A 261 12.04 9.78 -19.30
N VAL A 262 12.38 9.82 -18.00
CA VAL A 262 13.44 9.01 -17.41
C VAL A 262 13.12 7.52 -17.52
N MET A 263 11.88 7.11 -17.23
CA MET A 263 11.44 5.71 -17.36
C MET A 263 11.52 5.22 -18.81
N MET A 264 11.11 6.04 -19.79
CA MET A 264 11.24 5.70 -21.22
C MET A 264 12.70 5.46 -21.62
N ALA A 265 13.63 6.27 -21.11
CA ALA A 265 15.06 6.11 -21.38
C ALA A 265 15.64 4.87 -20.67
N ALA A 266 15.26 4.65 -19.40
CA ALA A 266 15.76 3.58 -18.56
C ALA A 266 15.28 2.18 -19.00
N ALA A 267 14.12 2.08 -19.65
CA ALA A 267 13.52 0.82 -20.10
C ALA A 267 14.40 0.04 -21.11
N ARG A 268 15.34 0.71 -21.79
CA ARG A 268 16.19 0.15 -22.86
C ARG A 268 15.38 -0.51 -24.00
N ASP A 269 14.14 -0.09 -24.18
CA ASP A 269 13.30 -0.48 -25.30
C ASP A 269 13.60 0.41 -26.52
N ALA A 270 13.78 -0.22 -27.69
CA ALA A 270 14.19 0.49 -28.89
C ALA A 270 13.10 1.44 -29.44
N ASP A 271 11.82 1.10 -29.28
CA ASP A 271 10.72 1.96 -29.72
C ASP A 271 10.52 3.13 -28.75
N LEU A 272 10.53 2.88 -27.43
CA LEU A 272 10.48 3.94 -26.42
C LEU A 272 11.66 4.92 -26.57
N SER A 273 12.86 4.41 -26.83
CA SER A 273 14.04 5.27 -27.06
C SER A 273 13.89 6.13 -28.31
N LYS A 274 13.37 5.58 -29.42
CA LYS A 274 13.10 6.36 -30.65
C LYS A 274 12.04 7.43 -30.41
N ARG A 275 10.99 7.11 -29.63
CA ARG A 275 9.94 8.05 -29.24
C ARG A 275 10.49 9.18 -28.38
N LEU A 276 11.31 8.87 -27.37
CA LEU A 276 12.00 9.86 -26.55
C LEU A 276 12.84 10.83 -27.40
N LEU A 277 13.66 10.31 -28.32
CA LEU A 277 14.47 11.13 -29.23
C LEU A 277 13.59 12.02 -30.12
N ARG A 278 12.46 11.49 -30.62
CA ARG A 278 11.49 12.28 -31.41
C ARG A 278 10.89 13.42 -30.58
N MET A 279 10.44 13.13 -29.36
CA MET A 279 9.85 14.12 -28.46
C MET A 279 10.87 15.21 -28.10
N ALA A 280 12.11 14.84 -27.81
CA ALA A 280 13.19 15.76 -27.47
C ALA A 280 13.47 16.78 -28.59
N ARG A 281 13.42 16.38 -29.87
CA ARG A 281 13.64 17.28 -31.02
C ARG A 281 12.65 18.44 -31.07
N VAL A 282 11.41 18.20 -30.67
CA VAL A 282 10.31 19.20 -30.69
C VAL A 282 9.96 19.73 -29.30
N ALA A 283 10.77 19.43 -28.29
CA ALA A 283 10.55 19.88 -26.92
C ALA A 283 10.39 21.40 -26.83
N ARG A 284 9.49 21.89 -25.97
CA ARG A 284 9.40 23.33 -25.65
C ARG A 284 10.62 23.74 -24.85
N ARG A 285 11.01 25.02 -24.90
CA ARG A 285 12.20 25.53 -24.20
C ARG A 285 12.21 25.17 -22.71
N ASP A 286 11.07 25.33 -22.05
CA ASP A 286 10.92 25.05 -20.60
C ASP A 286 11.07 23.55 -20.26
N ASP A 287 10.82 22.66 -21.23
CA ASP A 287 10.93 21.21 -21.06
C ASP A 287 12.33 20.68 -21.41
N VAL A 288 13.19 21.48 -22.06
CA VAL A 288 14.53 21.07 -22.51
C VAL A 288 15.38 20.46 -21.39
N PRO A 289 15.45 21.02 -20.16
CA PRO A 289 16.22 20.42 -19.08
C PRO A 289 15.80 18.98 -18.76
N LEU A 290 14.50 18.67 -18.81
CA LEU A 290 13.97 17.35 -18.52
C LEU A 290 14.37 16.33 -19.58
N PHE A 291 14.37 16.75 -20.85
CA PHE A 291 14.83 15.91 -21.95
C PHE A 291 16.34 15.67 -21.92
N ILE A 292 17.14 16.68 -21.53
CA ILE A 292 18.59 16.50 -21.37
C ILE A 292 18.86 15.41 -20.33
N GLU A 293 18.23 15.50 -19.15
CA GLU A 293 18.38 14.51 -18.09
C GLU A 293 18.00 13.09 -18.55
N ALA A 294 16.82 12.94 -19.18
CA ALA A 294 16.39 11.65 -19.69
C ALA A 294 17.31 11.10 -20.79
N LEU A 295 17.85 11.98 -21.65
CA LEU A 295 18.78 11.55 -22.70
C LEU A 295 20.13 11.15 -22.13
N GLU A 296 20.63 11.75 -21.06
CA GLU A 296 21.92 11.39 -20.44
C GLU A 296 21.99 9.91 -20.03
N ILE A 297 20.86 9.30 -19.67
CA ILE A 297 20.76 7.87 -19.35
C ILE A 297 20.40 6.98 -20.56
N CYS A 298 20.02 7.57 -21.70
CA CYS A 298 19.70 6.85 -22.93
C CYS A 298 20.97 6.25 -23.55
N GLN A 299 20.87 5.05 -24.14
CA GLN A 299 22.01 4.31 -24.72
C GLN A 299 22.01 4.33 -26.26
N ARG A 300 21.32 5.29 -26.87
CA ARG A 300 21.22 5.39 -28.34
C ARG A 300 22.39 6.19 -28.93
N PRO A 301 22.99 5.76 -30.06
CA PRO A 301 24.04 6.51 -30.72
C PRO A 301 23.62 7.93 -31.10
N GLU A 302 22.34 8.10 -31.49
CA GLU A 302 21.79 9.40 -31.90
C GLU A 302 21.61 10.39 -30.73
N ARG A 303 21.92 9.96 -29.49
CA ARG A 303 21.76 10.78 -28.28
C ARG A 303 22.69 11.98 -28.27
N ASP A 304 23.98 11.79 -28.55
CA ASP A 304 25.01 12.80 -28.30
C ASP A 304 24.80 14.07 -29.14
N GLU A 305 24.50 13.88 -30.43
CA GLU A 305 24.16 14.98 -31.33
C GLU A 305 22.93 15.77 -30.84
N LEU A 306 21.92 15.06 -30.31
CA LEU A 306 20.70 15.68 -29.82
C LEU A 306 20.91 16.40 -28.48
N LEU A 307 21.72 15.84 -27.59
CA LEU A 307 22.13 16.50 -26.34
C LEU A 307 22.82 17.84 -26.62
N ASP A 308 23.76 17.87 -27.58
CA ASP A 308 24.45 19.10 -27.97
C ASP A 308 23.51 20.12 -28.62
N ALA A 309 22.54 19.66 -29.41
CA ALA A 309 21.50 20.52 -29.95
C ALA A 309 20.60 21.12 -28.86
N LEU A 310 20.21 20.33 -27.86
CA LEU A 310 19.38 20.78 -26.74
C LEU A 310 20.12 21.74 -25.81
N ARG A 311 21.39 21.47 -25.48
CA ARG A 311 22.21 22.34 -24.62
C ARG A 311 22.40 23.73 -25.23
N ARG A 312 22.45 23.84 -26.56
CA ARG A 312 22.50 25.12 -27.28
C ARG A 312 21.19 25.93 -27.23
N ARG A 313 20.07 25.30 -26.85
CA ARG A 313 18.74 25.94 -26.76
C ARG A 313 18.43 26.49 -25.36
N LEU A 314 19.21 26.10 -24.36
CA LEU A 314 19.15 26.67 -23.01
C LEU A 314 19.70 28.10 -23.04
#